data_AF-X1DFE4-F1
#
_entry.id   AF-X1DFE4-F1
#
_cell.length_a   1.000
_cell.length_b   1.000
_cell.length_c   1.000
_cell.angle_alpha   90.00
_cell.angle_beta   90.00
_cell.angle_gamma   90.00
#
_symmetry.space_group_name_H-M   'P 1'
#
loop_
_entity.id
_entity.type
_entity.pdbx_description
1 polymer ?
#
loop_
_entity_poly.entity_id
_entity_poly.type
_entity_poly.pdbx_seq_one_letter_code
_entity_poly.pdbx_strand_id
1 'polypeptide(L)'
;MDKIKMNWSAFKQLNIIKFLIILLFISSVLLIGSTNSSAPDNKSSNDKINYTEITNFYICEIKDIIDPPTSNHLRKCLKKSLDSGYGLIILMDTPGGLEASMREIILDILNTNIPVIVFVYPEGARAASAGVFITYSSDLAAMGPSTSIGAAHPVNLGGEQQISEDMLDKIT
;
A
#
# COMPACT_ATOMS: atom_id res chain seq x y z
N MET A 1 39.04 56.57 10.55
CA MET A 1 39.09 55.24 9.92
C MET A 1 37.74 54.59 10.16
N ASP A 2 36.82 54.80 9.21
CA ASP A 2 35.41 54.45 9.34
C ASP A 2 35.21 52.94 9.21
N LYS A 3 34.60 52.34 10.23
CA LYS A 3 34.19 50.93 10.19
C LYS A 3 33.00 50.80 9.24
N ILE A 4 33.23 50.20 8.08
CA ILE A 4 32.18 49.78 7.15
C ILE A 4 31.23 48.83 7.90
N LYS A 5 30.06 49.32 8.30
CA LYS A 5 28.97 48.49 8.81
C LYS A 5 28.42 47.68 7.64
N MET A 6 28.84 46.44 7.52
CA MET A 6 28.31 45.50 6.54
C MET A 6 26.85 45.20 6.88
N ASN A 7 25.93 45.55 5.98
CA ASN A 7 24.50 45.41 6.20
C ASN A 7 24.06 43.95 5.96
N TRP A 8 24.02 43.16 7.03
CA TRP A 8 23.65 41.73 7.01
C TRP A 8 22.22 41.46 6.51
N SER A 9 21.33 42.47 6.53
CA SER A 9 19.98 42.34 5.99
C SER A 9 19.97 42.20 4.45
N ALA A 10 20.90 42.86 3.75
CA ALA A 10 21.05 42.76 2.30
C ALA A 10 21.53 41.36 1.87
N PHE A 11 22.37 40.71 2.68
CA PHE A 11 22.87 39.35 2.38
C PHE A 11 21.79 38.28 2.60
N LYS A 12 20.93 38.44 3.62
CA LYS A 12 19.73 37.60 3.80
C LYS A 12 18.71 37.82 2.68
N GLN A 13 18.42 39.08 2.31
CA GLN A 13 17.51 39.37 1.19
C GLN A 13 18.02 38.81 -0.14
N LEU A 14 19.33 38.85 -0.39
CA LEU A 14 19.91 38.29 -1.62
C LEU A 14 19.70 36.77 -1.73
N ASN A 15 19.75 36.03 -0.61
CA ASN A 15 19.46 34.59 -0.60
C ASN A 15 17.96 34.30 -0.74
N ILE A 16 17.09 35.14 -0.17
CA ILE A 16 15.63 35.00 -0.27
C ILE A 16 15.14 35.32 -1.69
N ILE A 17 15.69 36.35 -2.32
CA ILE A 17 15.39 36.71 -3.71
C ILE A 17 15.88 35.60 -4.66
N LYS A 18 17.07 35.04 -4.44
CA LYS A 18 17.55 33.88 -5.21
C LYS A 18 16.65 32.65 -5.02
N PHE A 19 16.16 32.40 -3.80
CA PHE A 19 15.25 31.31 -3.51
C PHE A 19 13.87 31.51 -4.18
N LEU A 20 13.33 32.73 -4.17
CA LEU A 20 12.09 33.09 -4.86
C LEU A 20 12.21 32.99 -6.38
N ILE A 21 13.36 33.34 -6.97
CA ILE A 21 13.62 33.17 -8.41
C ILE A 21 13.68 31.68 -8.78
N ILE A 22 14.31 30.84 -7.95
CA ILE A 22 14.31 29.37 -8.14
C ILE A 22 12.89 28.81 -8.03
N LEU A 23 12.09 29.29 -7.07
CA LEU A 23 10.69 28.85 -6.91
C LEU A 23 9.82 29.25 -8.12
N LEU A 24 10.03 30.45 -8.67
CA LEU A 24 9.34 30.91 -9.89
C LEU A 24 9.73 30.08 -11.12
N PHE A 25 11.02 29.71 -11.26
CA PHE A 25 11.50 28.83 -12.33
C PHE A 25 10.93 27.40 -12.22
N ILE A 26 10.76 26.87 -11.00
CA ILE A 26 10.12 25.56 -10.81
C ILE A 26 8.63 25.61 -11.22
N SER A 27 7.93 26.71 -10.95
CA SER A 27 6.52 26.84 -11.37
C SER A 27 6.35 27.02 -12.89
N SER A 28 7.29 27.69 -13.57
CA SER A 28 7.21 27.86 -15.03
C SER A 28 7.53 26.57 -15.78
N VAL A 29 8.39 25.70 -15.22
CA VAL A 29 8.66 24.36 -15.74
C VAL A 29 7.44 23.45 -15.60
N LEU A 30 6.60 23.64 -14.57
CA LEU A 30 5.33 22.89 -14.44
C LEU A 30 4.27 23.30 -15.48
N LEU A 31 4.35 24.50 -16.08
CA LEU A 31 3.34 24.99 -17.02
C LEU A 31 3.66 24.69 -18.51
N ILE A 32 4.88 24.24 -18.83
CA ILE A 32 5.28 23.89 -20.21
C ILE A 32 5.04 22.40 -20.53
N GLY A 33 4.55 21.62 -19.56
CA GLY A 33 4.21 20.20 -19.72
C GLY A 33 2.83 19.90 -20.33
N SER A 34 1.98 20.90 -20.58
CA SER A 34 0.67 20.71 -21.21
C SER A 34 0.69 21.13 -22.68
N THR A 35 1.49 20.45 -23.50
CA THR A 35 1.23 20.42 -24.94
C THR A 35 0.25 19.29 -25.23
N ASN A 36 -0.76 19.62 -26.03
CA ASN A 36 -1.85 18.76 -26.48
C ASN A 36 -1.37 17.34 -26.81
N SER A 37 -1.66 16.37 -25.93
CA SER A 37 -1.85 14.99 -26.36
C SER A 37 -3.21 14.92 -27.02
N SER A 38 -3.25 15.19 -28.32
CA SER A 38 -4.21 14.48 -29.16
C SER A 38 -3.96 13.00 -28.87
N ALA A 39 -4.97 12.33 -28.30
CA ALA A 39 -4.91 10.89 -28.07
C ALA A 39 -4.36 10.21 -29.33
N PRO A 40 -3.39 9.29 -29.22
CA PRO A 40 -2.95 8.56 -30.38
C PRO A 40 -4.18 7.89 -30.96
N ASP A 41 -4.49 8.25 -32.21
CA ASP A 41 -5.54 7.62 -32.98
C ASP A 41 -5.29 6.11 -32.88
N ASN A 42 -6.27 5.41 -32.31
CA ASN A 42 -6.37 3.96 -32.30
C ASN A 42 -6.29 3.47 -33.75
N LYS A 43 -5.07 3.28 -34.23
CA LYS A 43 -4.78 2.24 -35.20
C LYS A 43 -4.51 1.01 -34.38
N SER A 44 -5.56 0.23 -34.21
CA SER A 44 -5.59 -1.18 -33.86
C SER A 44 -4.37 -1.90 -34.44
N SER A 45 -3.27 -1.87 -33.70
CA SER A 45 -2.18 -2.83 -33.82
C SER A 45 -2.81 -4.16 -33.45
N ASN A 46 -3.06 -4.99 -34.47
CA ASN A 46 -3.61 -6.34 -34.38
C ASN A 46 -2.64 -7.32 -33.70
N ASP A 47 -2.02 -6.93 -32.58
CA ASP A 47 -1.46 -7.88 -31.64
C ASP A 47 -2.65 -8.42 -30.84
N LYS A 48 -3.18 -9.55 -31.28
CA LYS A 48 -4.19 -10.30 -30.54
C LYS A 48 -3.57 -10.74 -29.22
N ILE A 49 -3.66 -9.92 -28.18
CA ILE A 49 -3.31 -10.34 -26.83
C ILE A 49 -4.32 -11.43 -26.45
N ASN A 50 -3.84 -12.66 -26.31
CA ASN A 50 -4.65 -13.77 -25.83
C ASN A 50 -4.85 -13.59 -24.33
N TYR A 51 -6.01 -13.05 -23.94
CA TYR A 51 -6.41 -13.02 -22.53
C TYR A 51 -7.10 -14.32 -22.17
N THR A 52 -6.71 -14.90 -21.03
CA THR A 52 -7.49 -15.96 -20.41
C THR A 52 -8.64 -15.32 -19.63
N GLU A 53 -9.87 -15.48 -20.10
CA GLU A 53 -11.04 -15.03 -19.37
C GLU A 53 -11.29 -15.94 -18.16
N ILE A 54 -11.27 -15.35 -16.95
CA ILE A 54 -11.72 -16.02 -15.74
C ILE A 54 -13.08 -15.46 -15.35
N THR A 55 -14.10 -16.30 -15.46
CA THR A 55 -15.50 -15.91 -15.21
C THR A 55 -16.00 -16.28 -13.83
N ASN A 56 -15.33 -17.20 -13.13
CA ASN A 56 -15.76 -17.72 -11.84
C ASN A 56 -14.69 -17.50 -10.77
N PHE A 57 -15.16 -17.10 -9.59
CA PHE A 57 -14.35 -16.92 -8.40
C PHE A 57 -14.97 -17.62 -7.20
N TYR A 58 -14.15 -18.24 -6.36
CA TYR A 58 -14.57 -18.60 -5.01
C TYR A 58 -14.40 -17.43 -4.06
N ILE A 59 -15.26 -17.36 -3.06
CA ILE A 59 -15.15 -16.40 -1.97
C ILE A 59 -14.65 -17.13 -0.73
N CYS A 60 -13.61 -16.60 -0.10
CA CYS A 60 -13.06 -17.06 1.17
C CYS A 60 -13.12 -15.91 2.17
N GLU A 61 -13.87 -16.09 3.24
CA GLU A 61 -14.03 -15.07 4.28
C GLU A 61 -12.94 -15.24 5.34
N ILE A 62 -12.16 -14.18 5.54
CA ILE A 62 -11.14 -14.10 6.58
C ILE A 62 -11.54 -13.00 7.54
N LYS A 63 -12.02 -13.42 8.70
CA LYS A 63 -12.44 -12.55 9.79
C LYS A 63 -11.63 -12.87 11.03
N ASP A 64 -11.32 -11.83 11.81
CA ASP A 64 -10.56 -11.89 13.06
C ASP A 64 -9.06 -12.17 12.85
N ILE A 65 -8.41 -12.78 13.85
CA ILE A 65 -6.95 -12.86 13.97
C ILE A 65 -6.35 -13.81 12.92
N ILE A 66 -5.23 -13.41 12.33
CA ILE A 66 -4.42 -14.30 11.48
C ILE A 66 -3.62 -15.28 12.36
N ASP A 67 -4.02 -16.54 12.36
CA ASP A 67 -3.45 -17.61 13.17
C ASP A 67 -3.35 -18.94 12.36
N PRO A 68 -2.81 -20.04 12.92
CA PRO A 68 -2.66 -21.29 12.17
C PRO A 68 -3.98 -21.88 11.64
N PRO A 69 -5.10 -21.87 12.40
CA PRO A 69 -6.42 -22.22 11.87
C PRO A 69 -6.82 -21.40 10.64
N THR A 70 -6.63 -20.08 10.68
CA THR A 70 -6.96 -19.16 9.59
C THR A 70 -6.08 -19.41 8.35
N SER A 71 -4.77 -19.62 8.55
CA SER A 71 -3.84 -20.03 7.49
C SER A 71 -4.29 -21.32 6.79
N ASN A 72 -4.64 -22.35 7.58
CA ASN A 72 -5.13 -23.61 7.03
C ASN A 72 -6.49 -23.46 6.32
N HIS A 73 -7.37 -22.59 6.81
CA HIS A 73 -8.63 -22.29 6.14
C HIS A 73 -8.40 -21.67 4.76
N LEU A 74 -7.54 -20.65 4.68
CA LEU A 74 -7.19 -20.00 3.42
C LEU A 74 -6.52 -20.98 2.43
N ARG A 75 -5.64 -21.86 2.91
CA ARG A 75 -5.03 -22.90 2.07
C ARG A 75 -6.07 -23.85 1.46
N LYS A 76 -7.14 -24.19 2.20
CA LYS A 76 -8.26 -24.98 1.67
C LYS A 76 -9.04 -24.22 0.60
N CYS A 77 -9.27 -22.93 0.79
CA CYS A 77 -9.90 -22.06 -0.21
C CYS A 77 -9.07 -22.01 -1.51
N LEU A 78 -7.76 -21.74 -1.39
CA LEU A 78 -6.82 -21.76 -2.52
C LEU A 78 -6.85 -23.09 -3.25
N LYS A 79 -6.75 -24.20 -2.52
CA LYS A 79 -6.79 -25.54 -3.13
C LYS A 79 -8.08 -25.76 -3.92
N LYS A 80 -9.24 -25.43 -3.34
CA LYS A 80 -10.54 -25.58 -4.01
C LYS A 80 -10.60 -24.76 -5.30
N SER A 81 -10.05 -23.56 -5.27
CA SER A 81 -10.01 -22.66 -6.42
C SER A 81 -9.07 -23.16 -7.51
N LEU A 82 -7.89 -23.64 -7.13
CA LEU A 82 -6.91 -24.27 -8.03
C LEU A 82 -7.51 -25.52 -8.70
N ASP A 83 -8.12 -26.42 -7.92
CA ASP A 83 -8.72 -27.65 -8.43
C ASP A 83 -9.86 -27.38 -9.44
N SER A 84 -10.53 -26.23 -9.32
CA SER A 84 -11.63 -25.83 -10.21
C SER A 84 -11.20 -24.94 -11.38
N GLY A 85 -9.95 -24.46 -11.39
CA GLY A 85 -9.48 -23.45 -12.35
C GLY A 85 -10.14 -22.07 -12.17
N TYR A 86 -10.66 -21.76 -10.97
CA TYR A 86 -11.32 -20.50 -10.66
C TYR A 86 -10.35 -19.54 -9.97
N GLY A 87 -10.63 -18.24 -10.05
CA GLY A 87 -9.93 -17.25 -9.22
C GLY A 87 -10.43 -17.29 -7.77
N LEU A 88 -9.69 -16.65 -6.87
CA LEU A 88 -10.05 -16.55 -5.46
C LEU A 88 -10.26 -15.09 -5.06
N ILE A 89 -11.37 -14.80 -4.39
CA ILE A 89 -11.62 -13.54 -3.68
C ILE A 89 -11.54 -13.82 -2.19
N ILE A 90 -10.67 -13.10 -1.50
CA ILE A 90 -10.53 -13.12 -0.04
C ILE A 90 -11.25 -11.89 0.50
N LEU A 91 -12.33 -12.09 1.25
CA LEU A 91 -12.97 -11.00 2.00
C LEU A 91 -12.23 -10.82 3.32
N MET A 92 -11.67 -9.64 3.53
CA MET A 92 -10.71 -9.37 4.61
C MET A 92 -11.28 -8.43 5.67
N ASP A 93 -11.34 -8.92 6.91
CA ASP A 93 -11.54 -8.12 8.12
C ASP A 93 -10.68 -8.67 9.26
N THR A 94 -9.46 -8.15 9.40
CA THR A 94 -8.48 -8.61 10.39
C THR A 94 -7.79 -7.47 11.14
N PRO A 95 -7.67 -7.57 12.49
CA PRO A 95 -6.78 -6.70 13.26
C PRO A 95 -5.29 -7.04 13.07
N GLY A 96 -4.96 -8.12 12.37
CA GLY A 96 -3.61 -8.66 12.24
C GLY A 96 -3.48 -10.04 12.87
N GLY A 97 -2.25 -10.47 13.13
CA GLY A 97 -2.01 -11.76 13.76
C GLY A 97 -0.54 -12.17 13.73
N LEU A 98 -0.30 -13.47 13.79
CA LEU A 98 1.03 -14.05 13.92
C LEU A 98 1.82 -13.95 12.62
N GLU A 99 3.09 -13.55 12.73
CA GLU A 99 4.01 -13.43 11.58
C GLU A 99 4.14 -14.76 10.82
N ALA A 100 4.25 -15.89 11.54
CA ALA A 100 4.38 -17.20 10.90
C ALA A 100 3.16 -17.53 10.02
N SER A 101 1.94 -17.35 10.53
CA SER A 101 0.70 -17.60 9.80
C SER A 101 0.51 -16.63 8.63
N MET A 102 0.86 -15.35 8.82
CA MET A 102 0.89 -14.36 7.75
C MET A 102 1.85 -14.78 6.63
N ARG A 103 3.07 -15.21 6.98
CA ARG A 103 4.09 -15.61 6.01
C ARG A 103 3.68 -16.86 5.24
N GLU A 104 3.05 -17.83 5.91
CA GLU A 104 2.49 -19.00 5.24
C GLU A 104 1.44 -18.61 4.18
N ILE A 105 0.48 -17.75 4.54
CA ILE A 105 -0.55 -17.27 3.62
C ILE A 105 0.08 -16.55 2.42
N ILE A 106 1.02 -15.65 2.66
CA ILE A 106 1.71 -14.90 1.60
C ILE A 106 2.41 -15.86 0.64
N LEU A 107 3.13 -16.86 1.15
CA LEU A 107 3.80 -17.84 0.32
C LEU A 107 2.80 -18.70 -0.47
N ASP A 108 1.67 -19.07 0.13
CA ASP A 108 0.63 -19.82 -0.56
C ASP A 108 0.00 -19.01 -1.71
N ILE A 109 -0.20 -17.70 -1.52
CA ILE A 109 -0.70 -16.79 -2.57
C ILE A 109 0.36 -16.60 -3.67
N LEU A 110 1.61 -16.29 -3.32
CA LEU A 110 2.67 -16.02 -4.30
C LEU A 110 3.05 -17.26 -5.16
N ASN A 111 2.80 -18.47 -4.67
CA ASN A 111 3.09 -19.70 -5.39
C ASN A 111 1.90 -20.24 -6.21
N THR A 112 0.75 -19.56 -6.17
CA THR A 112 -0.44 -20.02 -6.89
C THR A 112 -0.47 -19.48 -8.33
N ASN A 113 -1.09 -20.23 -9.24
CA ASN A 113 -1.25 -19.85 -10.66
C ASN A 113 -2.67 -19.35 -10.99
N ILE A 114 -3.51 -19.15 -9.97
CA ILE A 114 -4.84 -18.56 -10.14
C ILE A 114 -4.80 -17.09 -9.69
N PRO A 115 -5.64 -16.21 -10.27
CA PRO A 115 -5.77 -14.85 -9.77
C PRO A 115 -6.35 -14.84 -8.36
N VAL A 116 -5.69 -14.11 -7.47
CA VAL A 116 -6.12 -13.88 -6.09
C VAL A 116 -6.41 -12.39 -5.90
N ILE A 117 -7.63 -12.11 -5.45
CA ILE A 117 -8.11 -10.77 -5.12
C ILE A 117 -8.29 -10.70 -3.61
N VAL A 118 -7.71 -9.68 -2.96
CA VAL A 118 -8.07 -9.36 -1.57
C VAL A 118 -9.01 -8.17 -1.58
N PHE A 119 -10.19 -8.32 -0.97
CA PHE A 119 -11.20 -7.30 -0.84
C PHE A 119 -11.46 -6.99 0.63
N VAL A 120 -11.03 -5.82 1.10
CA VAL A 120 -11.30 -5.37 2.48
C VAL A 120 -12.78 -5.01 2.59
N TYR A 121 -13.54 -5.82 3.33
CA TYR A 121 -15.01 -5.79 3.36
C TYR A 121 -15.50 -6.56 4.61
N PRO A 122 -16.65 -6.19 5.23
CA PRO A 122 -17.64 -5.16 4.87
C PRO A 122 -17.24 -3.73 5.20
N GLU A 123 -18.16 -2.77 5.06
CA GLU A 123 -17.95 -1.41 5.58
C GLU A 123 -17.51 -1.45 7.06
N GLY A 124 -16.51 -0.65 7.41
CA GLY A 124 -15.90 -0.65 8.74
C GLY A 124 -14.85 -1.75 8.96
N ALA A 125 -14.69 -2.70 8.03
CA ALA A 125 -13.64 -3.70 8.09
C ALA A 125 -12.25 -3.07 7.96
N ARG A 126 -11.25 -3.85 8.36
CA ARG A 126 -9.85 -3.44 8.26
C ARG A 126 -8.93 -4.55 7.81
N ALA A 127 -7.86 -4.19 7.12
CA ALA A 127 -6.70 -5.02 6.90
C ALA A 127 -5.52 -4.42 7.68
N ALA A 128 -5.37 -4.81 8.95
CA ALA A 128 -4.32 -4.28 9.82
C ALA A 128 -3.17 -5.27 10.02
N SER A 129 -1.95 -4.75 10.25
CA SER A 129 -0.75 -5.55 10.52
C SER A 129 -0.56 -6.69 9.50
N ALA A 130 -0.73 -7.96 9.89
CA ALA A 130 -0.66 -9.11 8.98
C ALA A 130 -1.57 -8.98 7.75
N GLY A 131 -2.77 -8.39 7.91
CA GLY A 131 -3.70 -8.18 6.81
C GLY A 131 -3.15 -7.28 5.71
N VAL A 132 -2.28 -6.31 6.04
CA VAL A 132 -1.63 -5.43 5.04
C VAL A 132 -0.74 -6.25 4.12
N PHE A 133 0.12 -7.09 4.70
CA PHE A 133 1.07 -7.89 3.92
C PHE A 133 0.39 -8.97 3.10
N ILE A 134 -0.67 -9.59 3.63
CA ILE A 134 -1.50 -10.52 2.85
C ILE A 134 -2.15 -9.78 1.66
N THR A 135 -2.69 -8.59 1.90
CA THR A 135 -3.27 -7.76 0.82
C THR A 135 -2.22 -7.43 -0.25
N TYR A 136 -1.00 -7.08 0.14
CA TYR A 136 0.10 -6.79 -0.79
C TYR A 136 0.59 -7.99 -1.59
N SER A 137 0.34 -9.20 -1.12
CA SER A 137 0.69 -10.42 -1.86
C SER A 137 -0.31 -10.79 -2.95
N SER A 138 -1.50 -10.16 -2.97
CA SER A 138 -2.55 -10.46 -3.95
C SER A 138 -2.29 -9.79 -5.31
N ASP A 139 -2.84 -10.36 -6.38
CA ASP A 139 -2.77 -9.79 -7.73
C ASP A 139 -3.56 -8.49 -7.83
N LEU A 140 -4.68 -8.41 -7.11
CA LEU A 140 -5.53 -7.23 -7.05
C LEU A 140 -6.04 -7.00 -5.63
N ALA A 141 -5.83 -5.80 -5.14
CA ALA A 141 -6.40 -5.33 -3.89
C ALA A 141 -7.58 -4.39 -4.17
N ALA A 142 -8.69 -4.63 -3.48
CA ALA A 142 -9.88 -3.78 -3.47
C ALA A 142 -10.27 -3.44 -2.04
N MET A 143 -10.98 -2.33 -1.87
CA MET A 143 -11.45 -1.87 -0.55
C MET A 143 -12.89 -1.38 -0.64
N GLY A 144 -13.72 -1.81 0.31
CA GLY A 144 -15.07 -1.30 0.47
C GLY A 144 -15.05 0.14 0.99
N PRO A 145 -16.14 0.91 0.79
CA PRO A 145 -16.29 2.22 1.43
C PRO A 145 -16.09 2.12 2.95
N SER A 146 -15.50 3.16 3.54
CA SER A 146 -15.31 3.23 5.00
C SER A 146 -14.53 2.06 5.61
N THR A 147 -13.67 1.39 4.82
CA THR A 147 -12.70 0.40 5.33
C THR A 147 -11.32 1.02 5.50
N SER A 148 -10.43 0.32 6.21
CA SER A 148 -9.07 0.79 6.45
C SER A 148 -8.00 -0.26 6.16
N ILE A 149 -6.83 0.18 5.73
CA ILE A 149 -5.64 -0.66 5.55
C ILE A 149 -4.45 0.07 6.16
N GLY A 150 -3.64 -0.63 6.96
CA GLY A 150 -2.47 -0.02 7.59
C GLY A 150 -2.12 -0.55 8.98
N ALA A 151 -1.49 0.28 9.81
CA ALA A 151 -0.99 -0.08 11.14
C ALA A 151 -0.04 -1.29 11.16
N ALA A 152 0.78 -1.44 10.11
CA ALA A 152 1.82 -2.48 10.01
C ALA A 152 3.10 -2.08 10.77
N HIS A 153 2.97 -1.55 11.99
CA HIS A 153 4.13 -1.39 12.87
C HIS A 153 4.52 -2.78 13.40
N PRO A 154 5.73 -3.29 13.10
CA PRO A 154 6.19 -4.55 13.67
C PRO A 154 6.37 -4.34 15.17
N VAL A 155 5.57 -5.05 15.97
CA VAL A 155 5.78 -5.15 17.41
C VAL A 155 6.35 -6.53 17.68
N ASN A 156 7.58 -6.58 18.19
CA ASN A 156 8.19 -7.84 18.59
C ASN A 156 7.35 -8.42 19.73
N LEU A 157 6.79 -9.62 19.53
CA LEU A 157 6.18 -10.43 20.58
C LEU A 157 7.30 -11.05 21.43
N GLY A 158 8.06 -10.19 22.10
CA GLY A 158 9.19 -10.53 22.96
C GLY A 158 9.52 -9.27 23.75
N GLY A 159 9.00 -9.21 24.97
CA GLY A 159 8.87 -7.99 25.75
C GLY A 159 10.15 -7.18 25.88
N GLU A 160 10.07 -5.93 25.47
CA GLU A 160 10.47 -4.75 26.22
C GLU A 160 9.76 -3.58 25.54
N GLN A 161 8.82 -2.95 26.25
CA GLN A 161 8.39 -1.62 25.87
C GLN A 161 9.62 -0.73 26.01
N GLN A 162 10.33 -0.47 24.92
CA GLN A 162 11.13 0.73 24.82
C GLN A 162 10.14 1.90 24.86
N ILE A 163 9.87 2.35 26.07
CA ILE A 163 9.39 3.70 26.35
C ILE A 163 10.30 4.62 25.54
N SER A 164 9.78 5.15 24.44
CA SER A 164 10.48 6.18 23.66
C SER A 164 10.80 7.33 24.60
N GLU A 165 12.04 7.80 24.57
CA GLU A 165 12.58 8.88 25.39
C GLU A 165 11.67 10.14 25.37
N ASP A 166 10.92 10.34 24.28
CA ASP A 166 9.89 11.37 24.10
C ASP A 166 8.72 11.35 25.11
N MET A 167 8.49 10.22 25.81
CA MET A 167 7.46 10.10 26.85
C MET A 167 7.97 10.53 28.24
N LEU A 168 9.29 10.60 28.45
CA LEU A 168 9.87 11.03 29.72
C LEU A 168 9.87 12.55 29.87
N ASP A 169 9.87 13.29 28.75
CA ASP A 169 9.94 14.76 28.75
C ASP A 169 8.58 15.47 28.98
N LYS A 170 7.50 14.69 29.22
CA LYS A 170 6.16 15.21 29.52
C LYS A 170 5.71 15.04 30.98
N ILE A 171 6.57 14.50 31.85
CA ILE A 171 6.23 14.21 33.25
C ILE A 171 7.11 15.03 34.24
N THR A 172 7.81 16.06 33.77
CA THR A 172 8.44 17.09 34.62
C THR A 172 8.16 18.47 34.05
#